data_AF-A0A081NVF1-F1
#
_entry.id   AF-A0A081NVF1-F1
#
_cell.length_a   1.000
_cell.length_b   1.000
_cell.length_c   1.000
_cell.angle_alpha   90.00
_cell.angle_beta   90.00
_cell.angle_gamma   90.00
#
_symmetry.space_group_name_H-M   'P 1'
#
loop_
_entity.id
_entity.type
_entity.pdbx_description
1 polymer ?
#
loop_
_entity_poly.entity_id
_entity_poly.type
_entity_poly.pdbx_seq_one_letter_code
_entity_poly.pdbx_strand_id
1 'polypeptide(L)'
;MTSKAVTIGIIGTGFMGKVHAEGYKLFDFNVGMFASRTEEKAKAAAEEFGVARWTDDWRELIEDPQIDCVDITVPNHLHFDMAMACIRAGKPFLIEKPLARNSQEGEEIVRAAKEKGIVAVYAENMRFKPALVRTKQLVDEGAFGDSHAPLERNS
;
A
#
# COMPACT_ATOMS: atom_id res chain seq x y z
N MET A 1 -9.28 15.60 -20.05
CA MET A 1 -7.93 15.72 -19.47
C MET A 1 -7.34 14.32 -19.44
N THR A 2 -6.36 14.00 -20.27
CA THR A 2 -5.64 12.71 -20.19
C THR A 2 -4.81 12.76 -18.91
N SER A 3 -5.22 12.05 -17.86
CA SER A 3 -4.49 12.03 -16.59
C SER A 3 -3.09 11.45 -16.83
N LYS A 4 -2.06 12.15 -16.36
CA LYS A 4 -0.68 11.63 -16.29
C LYS A 4 -0.71 10.26 -15.59
N ALA A 5 0.03 9.29 -16.11
CA ALA A 5 0.19 7.99 -15.45
C ALA A 5 0.82 8.19 -14.07
N VAL A 6 0.23 7.56 -13.05
CA VAL A 6 0.71 7.63 -11.66
C VAL A 6 2.01 6.83 -11.54
N THR A 7 3.05 7.46 -10.99
CA THR A 7 4.35 6.84 -10.71
C THR A 7 4.45 6.41 -9.25
N ILE A 8 4.73 5.13 -9.04
CA ILE A 8 4.71 4.47 -7.72
C ILE A 8 6.15 4.21 -7.27
N GLY A 9 6.48 4.59 -6.04
CA GLY A 9 7.70 4.19 -5.36
C GLY A 9 7.41 3.06 -4.37
N ILE A 10 8.17 1.97 -4.40
CA ILE A 10 7.94 0.81 -3.53
C ILE A 10 9.00 0.76 -2.44
N ILE A 11 8.59 0.84 -1.17
CA ILE A 11 9.46 0.63 -0.01
C ILE A 11 9.27 -0.80 0.48
N GLY A 12 10.35 -1.58 0.44
CA GLY A 12 10.34 -3.01 0.74
C GLY A 12 10.44 -3.85 -0.53
N THR A 13 11.51 -4.63 -0.63
CA THR A 13 11.78 -5.49 -1.80
C THR A 13 11.59 -6.98 -1.48
N GLY A 14 10.83 -7.27 -0.42
CA GLY A 14 10.45 -8.63 -0.04
C GLY A 14 9.32 -9.19 -0.90
N PHE A 15 8.73 -10.30 -0.46
CA PHE A 15 7.68 -11.01 -1.21
C PHE A 15 6.53 -10.09 -1.65
N MET A 16 5.94 -9.31 -0.73
CA MET A 16 4.81 -8.44 -1.07
C MET A 16 5.20 -7.30 -2.02
N GLY A 17 6.37 -6.68 -1.83
CA GLY A 17 6.87 -5.65 -2.74
C GLY A 17 7.00 -6.15 -4.18
N LYS A 18 7.48 -7.39 -4.36
CA LYS A 18 7.55 -8.05 -5.68
C LYS A 18 6.17 -8.36 -6.27
N VAL A 19 5.26 -8.90 -5.46
CA VAL A 19 3.88 -9.18 -5.88
C VAL A 19 3.17 -7.90 -6.33
N HIS A 20 3.35 -6.80 -5.59
CA HIS A 20 2.78 -5.51 -5.95
C HIS A 20 3.40 -4.96 -7.23
N ALA A 21 4.73 -5.03 -7.38
CA ALA A 21 5.42 -4.62 -8.61
C ALA A 21 4.92 -5.36 -9.86
N GLU A 22 4.76 -6.69 -9.79
CA GLU A 22 4.13 -7.46 -10.88
C GLU A 22 2.68 -7.02 -11.13
N GLY A 23 1.91 -6.80 -10.07
CA GLY A 23 0.54 -6.31 -10.17
C GLY A 23 0.46 -4.97 -10.91
N TYR A 24 1.31 -4.00 -10.54
CA TYR A 24 1.36 -2.69 -11.18
C TYR A 24 1.69 -2.78 -12.66
N LYS A 25 2.60 -3.68 -13.04
CA LYS A 25 2.94 -3.95 -14.44
C LYS A 25 1.76 -4.49 -15.25
N LEU A 26 0.92 -5.35 -14.65
CA LEU A 26 -0.28 -5.89 -15.31
C LEU A 26 -1.37 -4.83 -15.56
N PHE A 27 -1.37 -3.75 -14.78
CA PHE A 27 -2.35 -2.66 -14.88
C PHE A 27 -1.75 -1.37 -15.46
N ASP A 28 -0.61 -1.47 -16.15
CA ASP A 28 0.08 -0.35 -16.81
C ASP A 28 0.43 0.84 -15.89
N PHE A 29 0.67 0.58 -14.59
CA PHE A 29 1.22 1.56 -13.67
C PHE A 29 2.74 1.63 -13.76
N ASN A 30 3.30 2.83 -13.57
CA ASN A 30 4.73 3.05 -13.63
C ASN A 30 5.38 2.84 -12.25
N VAL A 31 6.23 1.82 -12.09
CA VAL A 31 7.09 1.68 -10.90
C VAL A 31 8.35 2.51 -11.12
N GLY A 32 8.46 3.62 -10.39
CA GLY A 32 9.50 4.63 -10.60
C GLY A 32 10.77 4.44 -9.79
N MET A 33 10.69 3.79 -8.63
CA MET A 33 11.83 3.61 -7.72
C MET A 33 11.57 2.50 -6.70
N PHE A 34 12.61 1.73 -6.36
CA PHE A 34 12.60 0.80 -5.23
C PHE A 34 13.46 1.33 -4.08
N ALA A 35 12.96 1.21 -2.85
CA ALA A 35 13.73 1.42 -1.63
C ALA A 35 13.83 0.12 -0.82
N SER A 36 15.01 -0.20 -0.33
CA SER A 36 15.24 -1.31 0.60
C SER A 36 16.21 -0.89 1.69
N ARG A 37 16.47 -1.75 2.68
CA ARG A 37 17.41 -1.43 3.78
C ARG A 37 18.88 -1.45 3.37
N THR A 38 19.19 -2.03 2.21
CA THR A 38 20.56 -2.14 1.70
C THR A 38 20.54 -1.89 0.20
N GLU A 39 21.62 -1.30 -0.32
CA GLU A 39 21.77 -1.00 -1.74
C GLU A 39 21.61 -2.26 -2.59
N GLU A 40 22.19 -3.39 -2.18
CA GLU A 40 22.15 -4.62 -2.97
C GLU A 40 20.72 -5.11 -3.18
N LYS A 41 19.88 -5.01 -2.16
CA LYS A 41 18.47 -5.45 -2.24
C LYS A 41 17.61 -4.48 -3.04
N ALA A 42 17.89 -3.18 -2.95
CA ALA A 42 17.18 -2.17 -3.71
C ALA A 42 17.52 -2.28 -5.20
N LYS A 43 18.82 -2.37 -5.50
CA LYS A 43 19.35 -2.54 -6.86
C LYS A 43 18.88 -3.84 -7.51
N ALA A 44 18.95 -4.96 -6.80
CA ALA A 44 18.51 -6.26 -7.34
C ALA A 44 17.02 -6.24 -7.75
N ALA A 45 16.15 -5.62 -6.94
CA ALA A 45 14.74 -5.48 -7.31
C ALA A 45 14.57 -4.54 -8.51
N ALA A 46 15.27 -3.41 -8.54
CA ALA A 46 15.22 -2.49 -9.65
C ALA A 46 15.64 -3.15 -10.97
N GLU A 47 16.71 -3.94 -10.96
CA GLU A 47 17.17 -4.74 -12.10
C GLU A 47 16.13 -5.80 -12.53
N GLU A 48 15.56 -6.54 -11.57
CA GLU A 48 14.54 -7.58 -11.80
C GLU A 48 13.29 -7.03 -12.51
N PHE A 49 12.87 -5.81 -12.16
CA PHE A 49 11.68 -5.17 -12.71
C PHE A 49 11.97 -4.15 -13.83
N GLY A 50 13.24 -3.97 -14.22
CA GLY A 50 13.63 -3.01 -15.27
C GLY A 50 13.45 -1.54 -14.87
N VAL A 51 13.53 -1.23 -13.57
CA VAL A 51 13.41 0.13 -13.02
C VAL A 51 14.80 0.73 -12.87
N ALA A 52 15.01 1.94 -13.42
CA ALA A 52 16.33 2.56 -13.44
C ALA A 52 16.81 3.10 -12.08
N ARG A 53 15.87 3.35 -11.15
CA ARG A 53 16.12 4.11 -9.92
C ARG A 53 15.89 3.23 -8.70
N TRP A 54 16.79 3.35 -7.73
CA TRP A 54 16.71 2.67 -6.45
C TRP A 54 17.44 3.48 -5.38
N THR A 55 17.16 3.21 -4.11
CA THR A 55 17.85 3.80 -2.94
C THR A 55 17.86 2.82 -1.77
N ASP A 56 18.81 2.96 -0.87
CA ASP A 56 18.80 2.29 0.43
C ASP A 56 18.22 3.17 1.57
N ASP A 57 17.85 4.42 1.28
CA ASP A 57 17.10 5.30 2.16
C ASP A 57 15.69 5.57 1.62
N TRP A 58 14.72 4.95 2.28
CA TRP A 58 13.30 5.12 1.93
C TRP A 58 12.81 6.57 2.05
N ARG A 59 13.50 7.45 2.79
CA ARG A 59 13.13 8.86 2.90
C ARG A 59 13.34 9.59 1.57
N GLU A 60 14.43 9.28 0.87
CA GLU A 60 14.70 9.85 -0.46
C GLU A 60 13.56 9.54 -1.44
N LEU A 61 13.04 8.31 -1.40
CA LEU A 61 11.90 7.89 -2.22
C LEU A 61 10.62 8.67 -1.89
N ILE A 62 10.35 8.95 -0.61
CA ILE A 62 9.15 9.72 -0.20
C ILE A 62 9.26 11.18 -0.65
N GLU A 63 10.43 11.78 -0.50
CA GLU A 63 10.70 13.18 -0.80
C GLU A 63 10.83 13.45 -2.31
N ASP A 64 11.04 12.41 -3.11
CA ASP A 64 11.20 12.51 -4.55
C ASP A 64 9.94 13.08 -5.25
N PRO A 65 10.05 14.22 -5.95
CA PRO A 65 8.94 14.82 -6.69
C PRO A 65 8.50 14.02 -7.93
N GLN A 66 9.31 13.05 -8.40
CA GLN A 66 8.96 12.17 -9.51
C GLN A 66 8.07 10.98 -9.07
N ILE A 67 7.97 10.72 -7.76
CA ILE A 67 7.09 9.70 -7.20
C ILE A 67 5.75 10.34 -6.83
N ASP A 68 4.66 9.86 -7.42
CA ASP A 68 3.31 10.39 -7.17
C ASP A 68 2.68 9.73 -5.94
N CYS A 69 2.96 8.45 -5.67
CA CYS A 69 2.53 7.73 -4.45
C CYS A 69 3.52 6.65 -4.01
N VAL A 70 3.41 6.24 -2.75
CA VAL A 70 4.32 5.26 -2.11
C VAL A 70 3.58 3.98 -1.75
N ASP A 71 4.21 2.83 -1.97
CA ASP A 71 3.73 1.52 -1.54
C ASP A 71 4.64 0.96 -0.45
N ILE A 72 4.10 0.84 0.77
CA ILE A 72 4.82 0.40 1.96
C ILE A 72 4.58 -1.09 2.17
N THR A 73 5.57 -1.91 1.84
CA THR A 73 5.49 -3.39 1.87
C THR A 73 6.53 -4.03 2.82
N VAL A 74 6.89 -3.29 3.87
CA VAL A 74 7.94 -3.66 4.84
C VAL A 74 7.37 -4.48 6.01
N PRO A 75 8.21 -4.99 6.93
CA PRO A 75 7.71 -5.59 8.17
C PRO A 75 6.88 -4.60 9.01
N ASN A 76 5.79 -5.10 9.63
CA ASN A 76 4.80 -4.31 10.38
C ASN A 76 5.39 -3.25 11.32
N HIS A 77 6.47 -3.55 12.04
CA HIS A 77 7.05 -2.62 13.01
C HIS A 77 7.62 -1.32 12.41
N LEU A 78 7.74 -1.24 11.08
CA LEU A 78 8.22 -0.05 10.36
C LEU A 78 7.08 0.76 9.71
N HIS A 79 5.85 0.22 9.69
CA HIS A 79 4.71 0.84 9.02
C HIS A 79 4.40 2.24 9.55
N PHE A 80 4.37 2.38 10.87
CA PHE A 80 4.03 3.65 11.52
C PHE A 80 4.97 4.79 11.09
N ASP A 81 6.28 4.57 11.19
CA ASP A 81 7.26 5.63 10.89
C ASP A 81 7.22 6.06 9.42
N MET A 82 7.07 5.09 8.50
CA MET A 82 7.00 5.35 7.06
C MET A 82 5.68 6.01 6.65
N ALA A 83 4.56 5.57 7.22
CA ALA A 83 3.25 6.20 6.99
C ALA A 83 3.24 7.64 7.47
N MET A 84 3.72 7.90 8.69
CA MET A 84 3.80 9.25 9.24
C MET A 84 4.76 10.14 8.43
N ALA A 85 5.83 9.58 7.85
CA ALA A 85 6.70 10.31 6.94
C ALA A 85 5.99 10.69 5.63
N CYS A 86 5.25 9.77 5.02
CA CYS A 86 4.42 10.06 3.84
C CYS A 86 3.40 11.17 4.16
N ILE A 87 2.71 11.07 5.30
CA ILE A 87 1.74 12.08 5.76
C ILE A 87 2.39 13.45 5.93
N ARG A 88 3.54 13.53 6.60
CA ARG A 88 4.28 14.79 6.76
C ARG A 88 4.65 15.41 5.42
N ALA A 89 5.16 14.59 4.49
CA ALA A 89 5.52 14.99 3.13
C ALA A 89 4.31 15.31 2.23
N GLY A 90 3.08 14.98 2.67
CA GLY A 90 1.89 15.12 1.83
C GLY A 90 1.83 14.10 0.69
N LYS A 91 2.55 12.99 0.81
CA LYS A 91 2.68 11.94 -0.21
C LYS A 91 1.58 10.89 -0.01
N PRO A 92 0.70 10.66 -1.00
CA PRO A 92 -0.25 9.55 -0.96
C PRO A 92 0.45 8.19 -0.80
N PHE A 93 -0.18 7.26 -0.09
CA PHE A 93 0.43 5.95 0.12
C PHE A 93 -0.56 4.79 0.20
N LEU A 94 -0.09 3.61 -0.19
CA LEU A 94 -0.63 2.30 0.10
C LEU A 94 0.23 1.65 1.18
N ILE A 95 -0.38 0.96 2.15
CA ILE A 95 0.36 0.27 3.21
C ILE A 95 -0.16 -1.14 3.43
N GLU A 96 0.79 -2.09 3.51
CA GLU A 96 0.51 -3.50 3.76
C GLU A 96 -0.14 -3.75 5.12
N LYS A 97 -0.78 -4.92 5.22
CA LYS A 97 -1.40 -5.41 6.45
C LYS A 97 -0.41 -6.14 7.35
N PRO A 98 -0.55 -6.04 8.68
CA PRO A 98 -1.47 -5.16 9.42
C PRO A 98 -1.00 -3.69 9.41
N LEU A 99 -1.91 -2.74 9.63
CA LEU A 99 -1.64 -1.30 9.48
C LEU A 99 -0.50 -0.80 10.38
N ALA A 100 -0.45 -1.32 11.61
CA ALA A 100 0.53 -0.95 12.61
C ALA A 100 0.68 -2.07 13.67
N ARG A 101 1.54 -1.84 14.67
CA ARG A 101 1.79 -2.82 15.74
C ARG A 101 0.65 -2.92 16.76
N ASN A 102 -0.12 -1.85 16.92
CA ASN A 102 -1.20 -1.73 17.88
C ASN A 102 -2.27 -0.74 17.39
N SER A 103 -3.40 -0.68 18.10
CA SER A 103 -4.52 0.19 17.74
C SER A 103 -4.19 1.69 17.83
N GLN A 104 -3.41 2.10 18.83
CA GLN A 104 -3.03 3.51 19.03
C GLN A 104 -2.26 4.06 17.83
N GLU A 105 -1.26 3.31 17.34
CA GLU A 105 -0.52 3.67 16.13
C GLU A 105 -1.42 3.72 14.89
N GLY A 106 -2.31 2.74 14.74
CA GLY A 106 -3.25 2.69 13.62
C GLY A 106 -4.22 3.88 13.61
N GLU A 107 -4.78 4.21 14.77
CA GLU A 107 -5.67 5.37 14.97
C GLU A 107 -4.95 6.68 14.63
N GLU A 108 -3.70 6.82 15.06
CA GLU A 108 -2.88 7.99 14.80
C GLU A 108 -2.59 8.18 13.30
N ILE A 109 -2.23 7.11 12.58
CA ILE A 109 -2.03 7.15 11.12
C ILE A 109 -3.32 7.64 10.43
N VAL A 110 -4.47 7.06 10.79
CA VAL A 110 -5.77 7.40 10.18
C VAL A 110 -6.14 8.86 10.48
N ARG A 111 -5.96 9.30 11.72
CA ARG A 111 -6.22 10.68 12.15
C ARG A 111 -5.34 11.66 11.36
N ALA A 112 -4.04 11.45 11.35
CA ALA A 112 -3.08 12.35 10.71
C ALA A 112 -3.26 12.40 9.18
N ALA A 113 -3.54 11.27 8.53
CA ALA A 113 -3.83 11.24 7.09
C ALA A 113 -5.10 12.03 6.74
N LYS A 114 -6.16 11.90 7.55
CA LYS A 114 -7.40 12.67 7.39
C LYS A 114 -7.19 14.16 7.59
N GLU A 115 -6.48 14.55 8.64
CA GLU A 115 -6.17 15.97 8.92
C GLU A 115 -5.33 16.62 7.82
N LYS A 116 -4.36 15.87 7.26
CA LYS A 116 -3.55 16.34 6.14
C LYS A 116 -4.33 16.38 4.82
N GLY A 117 -5.40 15.58 4.69
CA GLY A 117 -6.21 15.48 3.48
C GLY A 117 -5.54 14.69 2.36
N ILE A 118 -4.69 13.71 2.68
CA ILE A 118 -4.04 12.86 1.68
C ILE A 118 -4.74 11.51 1.52
N VAL A 119 -4.58 10.91 0.35
CA VAL A 119 -5.06 9.53 0.10
C VAL A 119 -4.12 8.55 0.80
N ALA A 120 -4.68 7.79 1.74
CA ALA A 120 -4.01 6.70 2.44
C ALA A 120 -4.86 5.42 2.30
N VAL A 121 -4.26 4.36 1.76
CA VAL A 121 -4.96 3.10 1.46
C VAL A 121 -4.36 1.97 2.27
N TYR A 122 -5.22 1.21 2.92
CA TYR A 122 -4.84 -0.04 3.60
C TYR A 122 -5.00 -1.22 2.63
N ALA A 123 -3.94 -2.00 2.41
CA ALA A 123 -3.90 -3.10 1.45
C ALA A 123 -4.65 -4.36 1.94
N GLU A 124 -5.94 -4.21 2.25
CA GLU A 124 -6.83 -5.34 2.55
C GLU A 124 -7.31 -5.99 1.25
N ASN A 125 -6.51 -6.91 0.72
CA ASN A 125 -6.76 -7.55 -0.56
C ASN A 125 -8.07 -8.36 -0.60
N MET A 126 -8.56 -8.85 0.54
CA MET A 126 -9.82 -9.61 0.61
C MET A 126 -11.03 -8.78 0.16
N ARG A 127 -11.01 -7.46 0.33
CA ARG A 127 -12.09 -6.55 -0.11
C ARG A 127 -12.33 -6.59 -1.62
N PHE A 128 -11.34 -7.01 -2.41
CA PHE A 128 -11.40 -6.98 -3.88
C PHE A 128 -11.58 -8.36 -4.51
N LYS A 129 -11.68 -9.44 -3.72
CA LYS A 129 -11.90 -10.78 -4.27
C LYS A 129 -13.29 -10.85 -4.91
N PRO A 130 -13.43 -11.25 -6.20
CA PRO A 130 -14.72 -11.28 -6.88
C PRO A 130 -15.81 -12.05 -6.12
N ALA A 131 -15.43 -13.15 -5.47
CA ALA A 131 -16.34 -13.92 -4.63
C ALA A 131 -16.89 -13.11 -3.46
N LEU A 132 -16.05 -12.37 -2.73
CA LEU A 132 -16.49 -11.54 -1.59
C LEU A 132 -17.25 -10.29 -2.04
N VAL A 133 -16.86 -9.69 -3.17
CA VAL A 133 -17.62 -8.61 -3.80
C VAL A 133 -19.03 -9.09 -4.17
N ARG A 134 -19.15 -10.28 -4.79
CA ARG A 134 -20.45 -10.87 -5.13
C ARG A 134 -21.25 -11.25 -3.89
N THR A 135 -20.60 -11.81 -2.86
CA THR A 135 -21.27 -12.07 -1.57
C THR A 135 -21.83 -10.79 -0.97
N LYS A 136 -21.06 -9.69 -0.96
CA LYS A 136 -21.53 -8.38 -0.48
C LYS A 136 -22.71 -7.86 -1.31
N GLN A 137 -22.65 -7.96 -2.63
CA GLN A 137 -23.78 -7.60 -3.51
C GLN A 137 -25.04 -8.42 -3.20
N LEU A 138 -24.92 -9.74 -3.03
CA LEU A 138 -26.04 -10.61 -2.67
C LEU A 138 -26.63 -10.25 -1.30
N VAL A 139 -25.79 -9.90 -0.33
CA VAL A 139 -26.24 -9.40 0.98
C VAL A 139 -26.99 -8.08 0.81
N ASP A 140 -26.47 -7.14 0.02
CA ASP A 140 -27.10 -5.84 -0.25
C ASP A 140 -28.41 -5.97 -1.06
N GLU A 141 -28.51 -6.98 -1.92
CA GLU A 141 -29.71 -7.37 -2.68
C GLU A 141 -30.76 -8.07 -1.78
N GLY A 142 -30.46 -8.29 -0.49
CA GLY A 142 -31.37 -8.93 0.45
C GLY A 142 -31.51 -10.44 0.26
N ALA A 143 -30.59 -11.08 -0.47
CA ALA A 143 -30.68 -12.51 -0.81
C ALA A 143 -30.69 -13.45 0.41
N PHE A 144 -30.29 -12.94 1.59
CA PHE A 144 -30.22 -13.70 2.84
C PHE A 144 -31.22 -13.21 3.91
N GLY A 145 -32.10 -12.26 3.58
CA GLY A 145 -33.00 -11.60 4.56
C GLY A 145 -32.26 -10.75 5.61
N ASP A 146 -32.99 -10.18 6.57
CA ASP A 146 -32.46 -9.26 7.61
C ASP A 146 -31.68 -9.95 8.74
N SER A 147 -31.12 -11.13 8.50
CA SER A 147 -30.48 -11.92 9.56
C SER A 147 -29.02 -11.51 9.74
N HIS A 148 -28.80 -10.45 10.51
CA HIS A 148 -27.49 -10.11 11.08
C HIS A 148 -27.07 -11.15 12.13
N ALA A 149 -26.63 -12.34 11.70
CA ALA A 149 -25.83 -13.20 12.55
C ALA A 149 -24.35 -12.99 12.17
N PRO A 150 -23.52 -12.37 13.03
CA PRO A 150 -22.10 -12.29 12.74
C PRO A 150 -21.54 -13.71 12.64
N LEU A 151 -20.84 -13.98 11.53
CA LEU A 151 -20.06 -15.21 11.36
C LEU A 151 -18.91 -15.18 12.37
N GLU A 152 -19.14 -15.72 13.56
CA GLU A 152 -18.05 -16.07 14.47
C GLU A 152 -17.18 -17.12 13.78
N ARG A 153 -16.00 -16.69 13.30
CA ARG A 153 -14.94 -17.63 12.96
C ARG A 153 -14.39 -18.17 14.27
N ASN A 154 -14.77 -19.40 14.60
CA ASN A 154 -14.08 -20.16 15.64
C ASN A 154 -12.57 -20.14 15.38
N SER A 155 -11.86 -19.80 16.46
CA SER A 155 -10.42 -19.75 16.70
C SER A 155 -9.57 -20.72 15.88
#